data_AF-A0A838PNI6-F1
#
_entry.id   AF-A0A838PNI6-F1
#
_cell.length_a   1.000
_cell.length_b   1.000
_cell.length_c   1.000
_cell.angle_alpha   90.00
_cell.angle_beta   90.00
_cell.angle_gamma   90.00
#
_symmetry.space_group_name_H-M   'P 1'
#
loop_
_entity.id
_entity.type
_entity.pdbx_description
1 polymer ?
#
loop_
_entity_poly.entity_id
_entity_poly.type
_entity_poly.pdbx_seq_one_letter_code
_entity_poly.pdbx_strand_id
1 'polypeptide(L)'
;IAYLAAGLLGFAFTGFTGWVIDTREDMLGFDLNGFHNIVHFGIGAILIGVSLIREPTITQGVLIGGGLVYLLAAALGFTNNLSSLLSIDGTFASDNFLHLASGSAAILLGLLGGDVARRRVTATGP
;
A
#
# COMPACT_ATOMS: atom_id res chain seq x y z
N ILE A 1 -5.43 2.97 -8.14
CA ILE A 1 -6.91 2.78 -8.20
C ILE A 1 -7.37 1.71 -7.21
N ALA A 2 -6.89 0.46 -7.31
CA ALA A 2 -7.31 -0.64 -6.42
C ALA A 2 -7.33 -0.27 -4.93
N TYR A 3 -6.23 0.29 -4.39
CA TYR A 3 -6.16 0.70 -2.98
C TYR A 3 -7.13 1.82 -2.60
N LEU A 4 -7.33 2.79 -3.48
CA LEU A 4 -8.30 3.85 -3.24
C LEU A 4 -9.71 3.26 -3.13
N ALA A 5 -10.05 2.36 -4.06
CA ALA A 5 -11.33 1.67 -4.06
C ALA A 5 -11.49 0.78 -2.81
N ALA A 6 -10.45 0.05 -2.42
CA ALA A 6 -10.46 -0.77 -1.20
C ALA A 6 -10.73 0.07 0.05
N GLY A 7 -10.05 1.22 0.21
CA GLY A 7 -10.31 2.12 1.34
C GLY A 7 -11.73 2.70 1.34
N LEU A 8 -12.24 3.10 0.17
CA LEU A 8 -13.62 3.61 0.04
C LEU A 8 -14.66 2.53 0.35
N LEU A 9 -14.48 1.31 -0.16
CA LEU A 9 -15.35 0.18 0.12
C LEU A 9 -15.28 -0.19 1.60
N GLY A 10 -14.08 -0.22 2.18
CA GLY A 10 -13.88 -0.44 3.60
C GLY A 10 -14.71 0.52 4.45
N PHE A 11 -14.62 1.83 4.20
CA PHE A 11 -15.46 2.81 4.91
C PHE A 11 -16.96 2.63 4.66
N ALA A 12 -17.37 2.16 3.48
CA ALA A 12 -18.77 1.87 3.20
C ALA A 12 -19.30 0.67 4.01
N PHE A 13 -18.44 -0.29 4.37
CA PHE A 13 -18.79 -1.44 5.21
C PHE A 13 -18.66 -1.14 6.71
N THR A 14 -17.54 -0.58 7.15
CA THR A 14 -17.22 -0.37 8.57
C THR A 14 -17.79 0.94 9.14
N GLY A 15 -18.17 1.88 8.27
CA GLY A 15 -18.40 3.28 8.68
C GLY A 15 -17.11 3.96 9.18
N PHE A 16 -17.26 5.02 9.99
CA PHE A 16 -16.14 5.83 10.54
C PHE A 16 -15.91 5.59 12.04
N THR A 17 -16.27 4.42 12.54
CA THR A 17 -16.04 3.98 13.91
C THR A 17 -14.97 2.89 13.93
N GLY A 18 -14.57 2.44 15.12
CA GLY A 18 -13.68 1.28 15.24
C GLY A 18 -12.28 1.44 14.61
N TRP A 19 -11.66 2.60 14.81
CA TRP A 19 -10.42 2.97 14.10
C TRP A 19 -9.24 2.03 14.36
N VAL A 20 -9.04 1.58 15.60
CA VAL A 20 -7.84 0.81 16.01
C VAL A 20 -8.23 -0.40 16.85
N ILE A 21 -9.48 -0.83 16.71
CA ILE A 21 -9.99 -2.04 17.35
C ILE A 21 -10.13 -3.12 16.29
N ASP A 22 -9.87 -4.35 16.71
CA ASP A 22 -10.23 -5.51 15.93
C ASP A 22 -11.76 -5.65 15.98
N THR A 23 -12.42 -5.28 14.89
CA THR A 23 -13.88 -5.40 14.73
C THR A 23 -14.29 -6.79 14.26
N ARG A 24 -13.33 -7.65 13.84
CA ARG A 24 -13.56 -8.89 13.08
C ARG A 24 -14.45 -8.71 11.85
N GLU A 25 -14.51 -7.50 11.32
CA GLU A 25 -15.20 -7.23 10.05
C GLU A 25 -14.25 -7.58 8.92
N ASP A 26 -14.65 -8.48 8.02
CA ASP A 26 -13.86 -8.86 6.87
C ASP A 26 -14.63 -8.68 5.56
N MET A 27 -13.89 -8.50 4.47
CA MET A 27 -14.44 -8.56 3.11
C MET A 27 -13.53 -9.43 2.25
N LEU A 28 -14.05 -10.59 1.84
CA LEU A 28 -13.34 -11.58 1.01
C LEU A 28 -12.05 -12.11 1.67
N GLY A 29 -12.03 -12.22 3.01
CA GLY A 29 -10.86 -12.67 3.77
C GLY A 29 -9.77 -11.61 3.92
N PHE A 30 -10.13 -10.33 3.76
CA PHE A 30 -9.32 -9.17 4.12
C PHE A 30 -9.98 -8.41 5.26
N ASP A 31 -9.26 -8.23 6.35
CA ASP A 31 -9.81 -7.60 7.55
C ASP A 31 -9.92 -6.09 7.39
N LEU A 32 -10.99 -5.53 7.94
CA LEU A 32 -11.34 -4.13 7.82
C LEU A 32 -11.37 -3.46 9.19
N ASN A 33 -10.73 -2.30 9.30
CA ASN A 33 -10.99 -1.36 10.38
C ASN A 33 -10.76 0.08 9.87
N GLY A 34 -11.12 1.08 10.67
CA GLY A 34 -11.00 2.47 10.25
C GLY A 34 -9.55 2.88 9.89
N PHE A 35 -8.55 2.34 10.59
CA PHE A 35 -7.14 2.60 10.29
C PHE A 35 -6.68 1.96 8.98
N HIS A 36 -7.05 0.71 8.72
CA HIS A 36 -6.69 -0.02 7.51
C HIS A 36 -7.30 0.67 6.28
N ASN A 37 -8.56 1.09 6.40
CA ASN A 37 -9.29 1.79 5.35
C ASN A 37 -8.66 3.15 5.01
N ILE A 38 -8.27 3.95 6.00
CA ILE A 38 -7.64 5.25 5.75
C ILE A 38 -6.25 5.10 5.12
N VAL A 39 -5.49 4.07 5.51
CA VAL A 39 -4.17 3.79 4.94
C VAL A 39 -4.31 3.43 3.46
N HIS A 40 -5.21 2.51 3.09
CA HIS A 40 -5.45 2.14 1.69
C HIS A 40 -5.98 3.30 0.86
N PHE A 41 -6.90 4.08 1.42
CA PHE A 41 -7.38 5.31 0.79
C PHE A 41 -6.22 6.28 0.50
N GLY A 42 -5.39 6.55 1.52
CA GLY A 42 -4.27 7.48 1.43
C GLY A 42 -3.22 7.03 0.41
N ILE A 43 -2.79 5.77 0.48
CA ILE A 43 -1.84 5.19 -0.49
C ILE A 43 -2.42 5.25 -1.91
N GLY A 44 -3.69 4.87 -2.07
CA GLY A 44 -4.40 4.93 -3.35
C GLY A 44 -4.45 6.34 -3.94
N ALA A 45 -4.75 7.34 -3.11
CA ALA A 45 -4.80 8.75 -3.50
C ALA A 45 -3.41 9.27 -3.89
N ILE A 46 -2.37 8.94 -3.11
CA ILE A 46 -0.97 9.32 -3.41
C ILE A 46 -0.54 8.72 -4.75
N LEU A 47 -0.76 7.42 -4.97
CA LEU A 47 -0.38 6.75 -6.22
C LEU A 47 -1.07 7.38 -7.44
N ILE A 48 -2.36 7.72 -7.31
CA ILE A 48 -3.08 8.42 -8.39
C ILE A 48 -2.50 9.83 -8.58
N GLY A 49 -2.32 10.61 -7.51
CA GLY A 49 -1.77 11.96 -7.61
C GLY A 49 -0.41 12.00 -8.29
N VAL A 50 0.49 11.11 -7.92
CA VAL A 50 1.82 10.98 -8.54
C VAL A 50 1.74 10.58 -10.00
N SER A 51 0.81 9.70 -10.37
CA SER A 51 0.60 9.33 -11.78
C SER A 51 0.17 10.53 -12.65
N LEU A 52 -0.45 11.55 -12.05
CA LEU A 52 -0.86 12.78 -12.72
C LEU A 52 0.28 13.79 -12.84
N ILE A 53 1.18 13.85 -11.85
CA ILE A 53 2.34 14.76 -11.85
C ILE A 53 3.36 14.38 -12.94
N ARG A 54 3.52 13.08 -13.22
CA ARG A 54 4.42 12.53 -14.26
C ARG A 54 5.90 12.91 -14.08
N GLU A 55 6.34 13.19 -12.86
CA GLU A 55 7.75 13.42 -12.55
C GLU A 55 8.40 12.08 -12.13
N PRO A 56 9.43 11.59 -12.86
CA PRO A 56 9.99 10.26 -12.63
C PRO A 56 10.62 10.06 -11.25
N THR A 57 11.29 11.08 -10.70
CA THR A 57 12.00 11.00 -9.42
C THR A 57 11.02 10.85 -8.25
N ILE A 58 9.96 11.66 -8.24
CA ILE A 58 8.84 11.61 -7.30
C ILE A 58 8.14 10.26 -7.44
N THR A 59 7.87 9.81 -8.67
CA THR A 59 7.23 8.52 -8.92
C THR A 59 8.05 7.36 -8.35
N GLN A 60 9.35 7.35 -8.61
CA GLN A 60 10.26 6.36 -8.07
C GLN A 60 10.28 6.40 -6.53
N GLY A 61 10.41 7.59 -5.94
CA GLY A 61 10.45 7.76 -4.49
C GLY A 61 9.18 7.25 -3.81
N VAL A 62 8.01 7.56 -4.38
CA VAL A 62 6.71 7.11 -3.85
C VAL A 62 6.51 5.62 -4.00
N LEU A 63 6.90 5.02 -5.13
CA LEU A 63 6.80 3.57 -5.32
C LEU A 63 7.71 2.80 -4.36
N ILE A 64 8.96 3.25 -4.19
CA ILE A 64 9.89 2.61 -3.26
C ILE A 64 9.43 2.82 -1.81
N GLY A 65 9.11 4.06 -1.42
CA GLY A 65 8.68 4.38 -0.06
C GLY A 65 7.38 3.67 0.33
N GLY A 66 6.36 3.74 -0.52
CA GLY A 66 5.10 3.03 -0.32
C GLY A 66 5.27 1.52 -0.31
N GLY A 67 6.14 0.99 -1.18
CA GLY A 67 6.47 -0.43 -1.17
C GLY A 67 7.12 -0.90 0.14
N LEU A 68 8.04 -0.10 0.70
CA LEU A 68 8.64 -0.37 2.00
C LEU A 68 7.61 -0.36 3.15
N VAL A 69 6.63 0.55 3.10
CA VAL A 69 5.51 0.57 4.07
C VAL A 69 4.71 -0.73 4.01
N TYR A 70 4.39 -1.22 2.81
CA TYR A 70 3.70 -2.51 2.67
C TYR A 70 4.54 -3.69 3.12
N LEU A 71 5.83 -3.72 2.81
CA LEU A 71 6.72 -4.79 3.29
C LEU A 71 6.85 -4.79 4.82
N LEU A 72 6.89 -3.61 5.44
CA LEU A 72 6.89 -3.49 6.90
C LEU A 72 5.57 -4.00 7.49
N ALA A 73 4.43 -3.61 6.91
CA ALA A 73 3.11 -4.10 7.34
C ALA A 73 3.03 -5.64 7.24
N ALA A 74 3.48 -6.22 6.12
CA ALA A 74 3.54 -7.67 5.95
C ALA A 74 4.43 -8.34 7.00
N ALA A 75 5.63 -7.81 7.25
CA ALA A 75 6.56 -8.37 8.24
C ALA A 75 5.98 -8.33 9.67
N LEU A 76 5.30 -7.24 10.03
CA LEU A 76 4.62 -7.11 11.33
C LEU A 76 3.43 -8.09 11.42
N GLY A 77 2.64 -8.23 10.36
CA GLY A 77 1.52 -9.16 10.33
C GLY A 77 1.95 -10.63 10.38
N PHE A 78 2.99 -11.04 9.65
CA PHE A 78 3.55 -12.40 9.74
C PHE A 78 4.06 -12.72 11.16
N THR A 79 4.54 -11.72 11.90
CA THR A 79 4.98 -11.90 13.29
C THR A 79 3.86 -11.73 14.32
N ASN A 80 2.61 -11.57 13.87
CA ASN A 80 1.43 -11.31 14.70
C ASN A 80 1.61 -10.11 15.64
N ASN A 81 2.40 -9.12 15.20
CA ASN A 81 2.58 -7.86 15.90
C ASN A 81 1.59 -6.83 15.35
N LEU A 82 0.98 -6.05 16.25
CA LEU A 82 0.04 -4.98 15.92
C LEU A 82 -1.27 -5.44 15.24
N SER A 83 -1.69 -6.69 15.43
CA SER A 83 -2.89 -7.28 14.80
C SER A 83 -4.15 -6.42 14.94
N SER A 84 -4.40 -5.83 16.12
CA SER A 84 -5.54 -4.93 16.35
C SER A 84 -5.42 -3.56 15.68
N LEU A 85 -4.20 -3.05 15.51
CA LEU A 85 -3.96 -1.74 14.87
C LEU A 85 -3.98 -1.88 13.36
N LEU A 86 -3.32 -2.91 12.82
CA LEU A 86 -3.21 -3.15 11.38
C LEU A 86 -4.44 -3.85 10.80
N SER A 87 -5.34 -4.39 11.64
CA SER A 87 -6.44 -5.26 11.20
C SER A 87 -5.89 -6.41 10.36
N ILE A 88 -5.07 -7.25 10.98
CA ILE A 88 -4.49 -8.42 10.33
C ILE A 88 -4.66 -9.58 11.31
N ASP A 89 -5.67 -10.42 11.10
CA ASP A 89 -6.00 -11.54 11.96
C ASP A 89 -5.11 -12.75 11.66
N GLY A 90 -3.91 -12.67 12.23
CA GLY A 90 -3.01 -13.80 12.34
C GLY A 90 -1.89 -13.84 11.30
N THR A 91 -0.91 -14.69 11.60
CA THR A 91 0.34 -14.83 10.83
C THR A 91 0.10 -15.14 9.35
N PHE A 92 -0.94 -15.89 9.00
CA PHE A 92 -1.22 -16.31 7.63
C PHE A 92 -2.43 -15.62 7.00
N ALA A 93 -2.81 -14.44 7.51
CA ALA A 93 -3.86 -13.63 6.92
C ALA A 93 -3.57 -13.27 5.45
N SER A 94 -4.61 -13.20 4.62
CA SER A 94 -4.50 -12.86 3.19
C SER A 94 -3.83 -11.49 2.99
N ASP A 95 -4.08 -10.55 3.91
CA ASP A 95 -3.46 -9.22 3.94
C ASP A 95 -1.94 -9.27 3.93
N ASN A 96 -1.32 -10.19 4.68
CA ASN A 96 0.13 -10.30 4.76
C ASN A 96 0.75 -10.61 3.40
N PHE A 97 0.12 -11.55 2.67
CA PHE A 97 0.56 -11.93 1.34
C PHE A 97 0.31 -10.84 0.31
N LEU A 98 -0.85 -10.16 0.39
CA LEU A 98 -1.17 -9.05 -0.49
C LEU A 98 -0.20 -7.88 -0.29
N HIS A 99 0.10 -7.52 0.96
CA HIS A 99 1.07 -6.50 1.30
C HIS A 99 2.48 -6.87 0.84
N LEU A 100 2.90 -8.12 1.05
CA LEU A 100 4.19 -8.61 0.56
C LEU A 100 4.28 -8.47 -0.97
N ALA A 101 3.33 -9.05 -1.70
CA ALA A 101 3.33 -9.04 -3.16
C ALA A 101 3.33 -7.61 -3.73
N SER A 102 2.49 -6.75 -3.15
CA SER A 102 2.34 -5.38 -3.64
C SER A 102 3.50 -4.49 -3.27
N GLY A 103 4.06 -4.65 -2.07
CA GLY A 103 5.27 -3.96 -1.64
C GLY A 103 6.46 -4.32 -2.51
N SER A 104 6.67 -5.61 -2.78
CA SER A 104 7.70 -6.09 -3.70
C SER A 104 7.49 -5.56 -5.13
N ALA A 105 6.26 -5.58 -5.64
CA ALA A 105 5.95 -5.06 -6.97
C ALA A 105 6.22 -3.55 -7.07
N ALA A 106 5.82 -2.77 -6.06
CA ALA A 106 6.04 -1.32 -6.03
C ALA A 106 7.54 -0.98 -6.03
N ILE A 107 8.34 -1.64 -5.18
CA ILE A 107 9.80 -1.44 -5.16
C ILE A 107 10.42 -1.80 -6.50
N LEU A 108 10.06 -2.96 -7.07
CA LEU A 108 10.58 -3.41 -8.36
C LEU A 108 10.26 -2.39 -9.47
N LEU A 109 9.02 -1.91 -9.55
CA LEU A 109 8.61 -0.90 -10.53
C LEU A 109 9.32 0.43 -10.31
N GLY A 110 9.53 0.85 -9.07
CA GLY A 110 10.30 2.05 -8.75
C GLY A 110 11.75 1.96 -9.23
N LEU A 111 12.41 0.83 -8.98
CA LEU A 111 13.79 0.59 -9.42
C LEU A 111 13.91 0.56 -10.95
N LEU A 112 13.03 -0.19 -11.62
CA LEU A 112 13.00 -0.28 -13.09
C LEU A 112 12.70 1.08 -13.75
N GLY A 113 11.77 1.86 -13.19
CA GLY A 113 11.44 3.19 -13.69
C GLY A 113 12.61 4.17 -13.58
N GLY A 114 13.37 4.12 -12.47
CA GLY A 114 14.55 4.95 -12.27
C GLY A 114 15.67 4.67 -13.29
N ASP A 115 15.88 3.41 -13.65
CA ASP A 115 16.86 3.02 -14.68
C ASP A 115 16.51 3.59 -16.05
N VAL A 116 15.23 3.56 -16.44
CA VAL A 116 14.76 4.13 -17.71
C VAL A 116 15.00 5.64 -17.77
N ALA A 117 14.68 6.36 -16.69
CA ALA A 117 14.88 7.81 -16.63
C ALA A 117 16.36 8.19 -16.77
N ARG A 118 17.27 7.48 -16.09
CA ARG A 118 18.73 7.68 -16.19
C ARG A 118 19.25 7.44 -17.62
N ARG A 119 18.81 6.37 -18.27
CA ARG A 119 19.20 6.07 -19.66
C ARG A 119 18.76 7.15 -20.64
N ARG A 120 17.59 7.76 -20.42
CA ARG A 120 17.10 8.86 -21.28
C ARG A 120 17.98 10.11 -21.17
N VAL A 121 18.37 10.50 -19.96
CA VAL A 121 19.25 11.66 -19.73
C VAL A 121 20.62 11.46 -20.37
N THR A 122 21.20 10.27 -20.25
CA THR A 122 22.51 9.96 -20.86
C THR A 122 22.46 9.93 -22.39
N ALA A 123 21.35 9.46 -22.98
CA ALA A 123 21.17 9.41 -24.43
C ALA A 123 20.96 10.77 -25.10
N THR A 124 20.43 11.77 -24.39
CA THR A 124 20.17 13.10 -24.96
C THR A 124 21.36 14.05 -24.90
N GLY A 125 22.44 13.69 -24.19
CA GLY A 125 23.59 14.57 -23.95
C GLY A 125 23.25 15.83 -23.14
N PRO A 126 24.23 16.49 -22.50
CA PRO A 126 24.07 17.87 -22.04
C PRO A 126 23.99 18.87 -23.19
#